data_AF-A0A2T3KYY7-F1
#
_entry.id   AF-A0A2T3KYY7-F1
#
_cell.length_a   1.000
_cell.length_b   1.000
_cell.length_c   1.000
_cell.angle_alpha   90.00
_cell.angle_beta   90.00
_cell.angle_gamma   90.00
#
_symmetry.space_group_name_H-M   'P 1'
#
loop_
_entity.id
_entity.type
_entity.pdbx_description
1 polymer ?
#
loop_
_entity_poly.entity_id
_entity_poly.type
_entity_poly.pdbx_seq_one_letter_code
_entity_poly.pdbx_strand_id
1 'polypeptide(L)'
;MTKLKPFIILLTVLILFGFLWTGKQLLDNGINTDNQFHPPKRPQFGSIININDKKKAFFDYLTPFVEEANKQILLDRQVLEELSQDPSKIDPDSHFIENLSEEYDLAIPKDGITSEWLNELLKRVNIIPTQLVLAQSAMESSWGTSRFALEGNGFFGQWCFTKGCGIPPHNLDPEHYHEVQSFPTVYAAVKAYFDNINTNDAYAELRTIRAKLQANHEKITADALAHGLLNYSQIGHQYIQQVLELIKTNQQFMPETTT
;
A
#
# COMPACT_ATOMS: atom_id res chain seq x y z
N MET A 1 30.47 -3.41 53.35
CA MET A 1 29.07 -3.08 53.00
C MET A 1 29.04 -1.75 52.27
N THR A 2 29.25 -1.75 50.96
CA THR A 2 29.29 -0.56 50.11
C THR A 2 27.86 -0.19 49.68
N LYS A 3 27.41 1.02 50.06
CA LYS A 3 26.10 1.57 49.67
C LYS A 3 26.15 2.01 48.20
N LEU A 4 25.87 1.09 47.29
CA LEU A 4 25.48 1.41 45.91
C LEU A 4 23.98 1.78 45.92
N LYS A 5 23.67 3.01 46.32
CA LYS A 5 22.32 3.57 46.50
C LYS A 5 22.49 5.07 46.27
N PRO A 6 21.66 5.86 45.55
CA PRO A 6 20.45 5.66 44.75
C PRO A 6 20.56 6.20 43.29
N PHE A 7 21.76 6.63 42.85
CA PHE A 7 21.97 7.34 41.59
C PHE A 7 21.81 6.43 40.36
N ILE A 8 22.21 5.16 40.47
CA ILE A 8 22.03 4.15 39.40
C ILE A 8 20.54 3.84 39.22
N ILE A 9 19.76 3.81 40.31
CA ILE A 9 18.30 3.57 40.25
C ILE A 9 17.61 4.74 39.54
N LEU A 10 18.04 5.98 39.79
CA LEU A 10 17.49 7.16 39.13
C LEU A 10 17.81 7.19 37.62
N LEU A 11 19.03 6.79 37.23
CA LEU A 11 19.45 6.72 35.84
C LEU A 11 18.68 5.63 35.08
N THR A 12 18.49 4.45 35.67
CA THR A 12 17.69 3.38 35.06
C THR A 12 16.22 3.75 34.94
N VAL A 13 15.66 4.46 35.93
CA VAL A 13 14.27 4.95 35.87
C VAL A 13 14.10 6.03 34.81
N LEU A 14 15.06 6.95 34.65
CA LEU A 14 15.03 7.97 33.58
C LEU A 14 15.19 7.36 32.18
N ILE A 15 16.03 6.34 32.02
CA ILE A 15 16.16 5.60 30.76
C ILE A 15 14.86 4.84 30.48
N LEU A 16 14.29 4.12 31.46
CA LEU A 16 13.00 3.44 31.31
C LEU A 16 11.86 4.42 30.98
N PHE A 17 11.79 5.59 31.63
CA PHE A 17 10.79 6.62 31.32
C PHE A 17 11.00 7.25 29.94
N GLY A 18 12.24 7.49 29.54
CA GLY A 18 12.59 7.95 28.19
C GLY A 18 12.15 6.93 27.13
N PHE A 19 12.46 5.65 27.33
CA PHE A 19 12.06 4.57 26.42
C PHE A 19 10.54 4.35 26.38
N LEU A 20 9.84 4.42 27.52
CA LEU A 20 8.38 4.32 27.59
C LEU A 20 7.69 5.52 26.92
N TRP A 21 8.25 6.73 27.05
CA TRP A 21 7.72 7.93 26.41
C TRP A 21 7.93 7.91 24.89
N THR A 22 9.12 7.51 24.42
CA THR A 22 9.38 7.34 22.97
C THR A 22 8.48 6.26 22.37
N GLY A 23 8.33 5.11 23.04
CA GLY A 23 7.47 4.01 22.57
C GLY A 23 5.99 4.43 22.43
N LYS A 24 5.45 5.16 23.41
CA LYS A 24 4.09 5.72 23.32
C LYS A 24 3.96 6.73 22.18
N GLN A 25 4.95 7.61 22.01
CA GLN A 25 4.94 8.63 20.95
C GLN A 25 5.03 8.00 19.55
N LEU A 26 5.75 6.90 19.39
CA LEU A 26 5.82 6.13 18.14
C LEU A 26 4.48 5.46 17.81
N LEU A 27 3.82 4.86 18.80
CA LEU A 27 2.49 4.27 18.65
C LEU A 27 1.42 5.32 18.29
N ASP A 28 1.47 6.49 18.91
CA ASP A 28 0.57 7.61 18.61
C ASP A 28 0.86 8.24 17.22
N ASN A 29 2.12 8.21 16.75
CA ASN A 29 2.54 8.77 15.47
C ASN A 29 2.27 7.85 14.25
N GLY A 30 2.19 6.53 14.43
CA GLY A 30 1.79 5.59 13.36
C GLY A 30 0.36 5.86 12.90
N ILE A 31 -0.54 6.18 13.84
CA ILE A 31 -1.91 6.59 13.56
C ILE A 31 -1.94 8.10 13.23
N ASN A 32 -1.42 8.49 12.06
CA ASN A 32 -1.48 9.88 11.62
C ASN A 32 -2.92 10.30 11.25
N THR A 33 -3.63 10.87 12.22
CA THR A 33 -4.99 11.40 12.06
C THR A 33 -5.04 12.84 11.53
N ASP A 34 -3.90 13.51 11.34
CA ASP A 34 -3.80 14.92 10.92
C ASP A 34 -3.21 15.07 9.51
N ASN A 35 -3.40 14.05 8.68
CA ASN A 35 -2.85 14.06 7.33
C ASN A 35 -3.70 14.96 6.42
N GLN A 36 -3.30 16.22 6.30
CA GLN A 36 -3.87 17.19 5.37
C GLN A 36 -3.42 16.91 3.93
N PHE A 37 -3.66 15.69 3.43
CA PHE A 37 -3.47 15.38 2.03
C PHE A 37 -4.46 16.21 1.21
N HIS A 38 -3.94 17.10 0.38
CA HIS A 38 -4.74 17.94 -0.50
C HIS A 38 -4.81 17.30 -1.88
N PRO A 39 -5.94 16.67 -2.26
CA PRO A 39 -6.04 15.98 -3.53
C PRO A 39 -5.93 16.96 -4.70
N PRO A 40 -5.11 16.66 -5.73
CA PRO A 40 -5.03 17.50 -6.92
C PRO A 40 -6.38 17.54 -7.65
N LYS A 41 -6.61 18.62 -8.40
CA LYS A 41 -7.80 18.75 -9.23
C LYS A 41 -7.73 17.79 -10.43
N ARG A 42 -8.80 17.02 -10.64
CA ARG A 42 -8.89 16.08 -11.77
C ARG A 42 -8.82 16.79 -13.14
N PRO A 43 -7.91 16.37 -14.04
CA PRO A 43 -7.94 16.78 -15.44
C PRO A 43 -9.16 16.22 -16.18
N GLN A 44 -9.68 16.96 -17.16
CA GLN A 44 -10.66 16.41 -18.10
C GLN A 44 -9.95 15.53 -19.14
N PHE A 45 -9.57 14.30 -18.76
CA PHE A 45 -8.73 13.41 -19.59
C PHE A 45 -9.29 13.21 -21.01
N GLY A 46 -10.62 13.11 -21.15
CA GLY A 46 -11.29 12.94 -22.44
C GLY A 46 -11.11 14.12 -23.40
N SER A 47 -10.84 15.31 -22.88
CA SER A 47 -10.65 16.55 -23.66
C SER A 47 -9.19 16.75 -24.10
N ILE A 48 -8.24 15.97 -23.58
CA ILE A 48 -6.82 16.07 -23.93
C ILE A 48 -6.59 15.24 -25.20
N ILE A 49 -6.39 15.91 -26.33
CA ILE A 49 -6.24 15.26 -27.65
C ILE A 49 -4.83 14.68 -27.84
N ASN A 50 -3.80 15.43 -27.44
CA ASN A 50 -2.41 14.96 -27.56
C ASN A 50 -2.16 13.80 -26.58
N ILE A 51 -1.69 12.66 -27.09
CA ILE A 51 -1.50 11.45 -26.29
C ILE A 51 -0.41 11.61 -25.23
N ASN A 52 0.67 12.34 -25.52
CA ASN A 52 1.76 12.54 -24.57
C ASN A 52 1.32 13.47 -23.43
N ASP A 53 0.59 14.54 -23.75
CA ASP A 53 0.02 15.44 -22.75
C ASP A 53 -1.00 14.72 -21.86
N LYS A 54 -1.80 13.81 -22.43
CA LYS A 54 -2.74 12.97 -21.67
C LYS A 54 -2.01 12.05 -20.71
N LYS A 55 -0.98 11.35 -21.17
CA LYS A 55 -0.16 10.46 -20.34
C LYS A 55 0.48 11.23 -19.18
N LYS A 56 1.07 12.40 -19.47
CA LYS A 56 1.65 13.26 -18.45
C LYS A 56 0.61 13.73 -17.43
N ALA A 57 -0.52 14.27 -17.90
CA ALA A 57 -1.60 14.73 -17.03
C ALA A 57 -2.16 13.59 -16.15
N PHE A 58 -2.23 12.38 -16.68
CA PHE A 58 -2.65 11.19 -15.93
C PHE A 58 -1.69 10.85 -14.81
N PHE A 59 -0.38 10.74 -15.12
CA PHE A 59 0.62 10.44 -14.10
C PHE A 59 0.76 11.56 -13.07
N ASP A 60 0.80 12.83 -13.48
CA ASP A 60 0.85 13.98 -12.58
C ASP A 60 -0.35 13.99 -11.61
N TYR A 61 -1.55 13.65 -12.10
CA TYR A 61 -2.76 13.63 -11.29
C TYR A 61 -2.73 12.50 -10.26
N LEU A 62 -2.30 11.29 -10.65
CA LEU A 62 -2.42 10.12 -9.79
C LEU A 62 -1.25 9.95 -8.82
N THR A 63 -0.05 10.43 -9.19
CA THR A 63 1.19 10.29 -8.40
C THR A 63 1.02 10.72 -6.93
N PRO A 64 0.45 11.90 -6.60
CA PRO A 64 0.34 12.33 -5.21
C PRO A 64 -0.48 11.39 -4.33
N PHE A 65 -1.51 10.74 -4.89
CA PHE A 65 -2.32 9.77 -4.15
C PHE A 65 -1.53 8.49 -3.83
N VAL A 66 -0.71 8.03 -4.79
CA VAL A 66 0.14 6.84 -4.65
C VAL A 66 1.28 7.09 -3.66
N GLU A 67 1.91 8.26 -3.76
CA GLU A 67 2.97 8.67 -2.84
C GLU A 67 2.45 8.83 -1.41
N GLU A 68 1.24 9.38 -1.23
CA GLU A 68 0.64 9.49 0.10
C GLU A 68 0.34 8.11 0.71
N ALA A 69 -0.19 7.18 -0.09
CA ALA A 69 -0.42 5.80 0.38
C ALA A 69 0.90 5.12 0.78
N ASN A 70 1.94 5.21 -0.05
CA ASN A 70 3.27 4.68 0.27
C ASN A 70 3.87 5.34 1.51
N LYS A 71 3.71 6.66 1.68
CA LYS A 71 4.19 7.41 2.84
C LYS A 71 3.54 6.90 4.12
N GLN A 72 2.22 6.71 4.14
CA GLN A 72 1.54 6.18 5.33
C GLN A 72 2.04 4.77 5.66
N ILE A 73 2.17 3.89 4.66
CA ILE A 73 2.71 2.54 4.85
C ILE A 73 4.13 2.57 5.43
N LEU A 74 4.98 3.49 4.99
CA LEU A 74 6.34 3.63 5.53
C LEU A 74 6.35 4.09 6.99
N LEU A 75 5.42 4.98 7.39
CA LEU A 75 5.28 5.39 8.78
C LEU A 75 4.87 4.22 9.67
N ASP A 76 3.84 3.46 9.26
CA ASP A 76 3.39 2.27 9.98
C ASP A 76 4.49 1.21 10.06
N ARG A 77 5.18 1.00 8.93
CA ARG A 77 6.30 0.08 8.85
C ARG A 77 7.44 0.46 9.78
N GLN A 78 7.80 1.73 9.88
CA GLN A 78 8.87 2.18 10.78
C GLN A 78 8.56 1.79 12.23
N VAL A 79 7.33 2.02 12.68
CA VAL A 79 6.90 1.62 14.02
C VAL A 79 6.99 0.10 14.20
N LEU A 80 6.54 -0.69 13.22
CA LEU A 80 6.67 -2.16 13.26
C LEU A 80 8.12 -2.64 13.30
N GLU A 81 9.02 -2.02 12.52
CA GLU A 81 10.43 -2.38 12.50
C GLU A 81 11.10 -2.10 13.85
N GLU A 82 10.75 -1.01 14.52
CA GLU A 82 11.21 -0.70 15.87
C GLU A 82 10.67 -1.68 16.91
N LEU A 83 9.38 -2.04 16.84
CA LEU A 83 8.76 -3.06 17.68
C LEU A 83 9.39 -4.46 17.46
N SER A 84 9.82 -4.76 16.23
CA SER A 84 10.42 -6.05 15.89
C SER A 84 11.78 -6.32 16.53
N GLN A 85 12.48 -5.27 16.96
CA GLN A 85 13.76 -5.41 17.65
C GLN A 85 13.60 -5.97 19.07
N ASP A 86 12.42 -5.79 19.68
CA ASP A 86 12.11 -6.33 21.00
C ASP A 86 10.60 -6.64 21.11
N PRO A 87 10.15 -7.80 20.57
CA PRO A 87 8.74 -8.18 20.57
C PRO A 87 8.11 -8.26 21.96
N SER A 88 8.92 -8.41 23.02
CA SER A 88 8.43 -8.42 24.41
C SER A 88 7.84 -7.08 24.86
N LYS A 89 8.11 -6.00 24.12
CA LYS A 89 7.57 -4.66 24.35
C LYS A 89 6.26 -4.39 23.63
N ILE A 90 5.80 -5.30 22.78
CA ILE A 90 4.55 -5.11 22.06
C ILE A 90 3.43 -5.36 23.05
N ASP A 91 2.65 -4.32 23.31
CA ASP A 91 1.40 -4.44 24.05
C ASP A 91 0.40 -5.24 23.20
N PRO A 92 -0.08 -6.41 23.65
CA PRO A 92 -1.10 -7.17 22.93
C PRO A 92 -2.42 -6.41 22.75
N ASP A 93 -2.70 -5.43 23.63
CA ASP A 93 -3.89 -4.55 23.56
C ASP A 93 -3.58 -3.24 22.78
N SER A 94 -2.48 -3.20 22.04
CA SER A 94 -2.10 -2.03 21.23
C SER A 94 -3.10 -1.83 20.09
N HIS A 95 -3.86 -0.73 20.15
CA HIS A 95 -4.73 -0.31 19.05
C HIS A 95 -4.00 -0.17 17.71
N PHE A 96 -2.72 0.21 17.72
CA PHE A 96 -1.91 0.25 16.50
C PHE A 96 -1.75 -1.14 15.87
N ILE A 97 -1.45 -2.15 16.71
CA ILE A 97 -1.32 -3.53 16.26
C ILE A 97 -2.67 -4.09 15.83
N GLU A 98 -3.74 -3.86 16.59
CA GLU A 98 -5.10 -4.25 16.22
C GLU A 98 -5.48 -3.68 14.85
N ASN A 99 -5.32 -2.37 14.66
CA ASN A 99 -5.64 -1.70 13.39
C ASN A 99 -4.85 -2.28 12.21
N LEU A 100 -3.53 -2.46 12.35
CA LEU A 100 -2.73 -3.06 11.28
C LEU A 100 -3.09 -4.53 11.03
N SER A 101 -3.44 -5.28 12.07
CA SER A 101 -3.89 -6.68 11.93
C SER A 101 -5.18 -6.76 11.12
N GLU A 102 -6.12 -5.86 11.37
CA GLU A 102 -7.37 -5.76 10.61
C GLU A 102 -7.13 -5.26 9.18
N GLU A 103 -6.39 -4.17 9.02
CA GLU A 103 -6.10 -3.56 7.73
C GLU A 103 -5.33 -4.50 6.79
N TYR A 104 -4.38 -5.26 7.33
CA TYR A 104 -3.56 -6.18 6.57
C TYR A 104 -4.06 -7.64 6.61
N ASP A 105 -5.28 -7.87 7.08
CA ASP A 105 -5.97 -9.18 7.12
C ASP A 105 -5.10 -10.30 7.72
N LEU A 106 -4.47 -10.01 8.86
CA LEU A 106 -3.56 -10.92 9.55
C LEU A 106 -3.93 -11.02 11.03
N ALA A 107 -4.79 -11.98 11.36
CA ALA A 107 -5.29 -12.18 12.71
C ALA A 107 -4.16 -12.38 13.74
N ILE A 108 -4.27 -11.69 14.88
CA ILE A 108 -3.33 -11.82 16.01
C ILE A 108 -3.42 -13.24 16.59
N PRO A 109 -2.29 -13.94 16.83
CA PRO A 109 -2.33 -15.29 17.39
C PRO A 109 -2.86 -15.28 18.83
N LYS A 110 -3.66 -16.31 19.19
CA LYS A 110 -4.26 -16.43 20.53
C LYS A 110 -3.23 -16.55 21.65
N ASP A 111 -2.07 -17.12 21.34
CA ASP A 111 -0.99 -17.34 22.31
C ASP A 111 -0.04 -16.11 22.42
N GLY A 112 -0.41 -14.99 21.80
CA GLY A 112 0.34 -13.74 21.80
C GLY A 112 1.11 -13.47 20.51
N ILE A 113 1.69 -12.27 20.44
CA ILE A 113 2.44 -11.80 19.27
C ILE A 113 3.78 -12.55 19.19
N THR A 114 3.97 -13.30 18.10
CA THR A 114 5.19 -14.07 17.83
C THR A 114 6.07 -13.34 16.81
N SER A 115 7.38 -13.64 16.79
CA SER A 115 8.28 -13.12 15.76
C SER A 115 7.87 -13.55 14.34
N GLU A 116 7.31 -14.75 14.18
CA GLU A 116 6.81 -15.22 12.89
C GLU A 116 5.65 -14.36 12.39
N TRP A 117 4.68 -14.10 13.27
CA TRP A 117 3.54 -13.25 12.96
C TRP A 117 3.97 -11.83 12.62
N LEU A 118 4.89 -11.26 13.41
CA LEU A 118 5.40 -9.92 13.17
C LEU A 118 6.18 -9.80 11.85
N ASN A 119 6.94 -10.83 11.49
CA ASN A 119 7.64 -10.90 10.21
C ASN A 119 6.65 -10.97 9.04
N GLU A 120 5.58 -11.76 9.15
CA GLU A 120 4.53 -11.79 8.14
C GLU A 120 3.79 -10.45 8.05
N LEU A 121 3.49 -9.79 9.18
CA LEU A 121 2.89 -8.46 9.18
C LEU A 121 3.82 -7.46 8.46
N LEU A 122 5.11 -7.41 8.81
CA LEU A 122 6.11 -6.60 8.12
C LEU A 122 6.19 -6.93 6.63
N LYS A 123 5.95 -8.18 6.22
CA LYS A 123 5.94 -8.55 4.80
C LYS A 123 4.76 -7.92 4.05
N ARG A 124 3.61 -7.77 4.73
CA ARG A 124 2.38 -7.13 4.22
C ARG A 124 2.43 -5.60 4.28
N VAL A 125 2.88 -5.01 5.40
CA VAL A 125 3.01 -3.55 5.62
C VAL A 125 4.22 -2.99 4.88
N ASN A 126 4.07 -2.81 3.57
CA ASN A 126 5.18 -2.41 2.73
C ASN A 126 4.71 -1.77 1.41
N ILE A 127 5.60 -0.95 0.85
CA ILE A 127 5.33 -0.07 -0.29
C ILE A 127 5.13 -0.86 -1.59
N ILE A 128 4.47 -0.21 -2.55
CA ILE A 128 4.38 -0.66 -3.93
C ILE A 128 5.01 0.42 -4.81
N PRO A 129 5.98 0.10 -5.69
CA PRO A 129 6.65 1.08 -6.53
C PRO A 129 5.67 1.94 -7.32
N THR A 130 5.80 3.26 -7.22
CA THR A 130 4.88 4.21 -7.85
C THR A 130 4.70 3.92 -9.34
N GLN A 131 5.76 3.59 -10.07
CA GLN A 131 5.65 3.25 -11.50
C GLN A 131 4.77 2.04 -11.78
N LEU A 132 4.76 1.03 -10.90
CA LEU A 132 3.92 -0.16 -11.05
C LEU A 132 2.44 0.21 -10.93
N VAL A 133 2.10 0.96 -9.87
CA VAL A 133 0.73 1.42 -9.60
C VAL A 133 0.22 2.32 -10.73
N LEU A 134 1.06 3.25 -11.20
CA LEU A 134 0.73 4.16 -12.30
C LEU A 134 0.55 3.41 -13.63
N ALA A 135 1.36 2.39 -13.91
CA ALA A 135 1.23 1.58 -15.12
C ALA A 135 -0.06 0.77 -15.13
N GLN A 136 -0.36 0.07 -14.02
CA GLN A 136 -1.60 -0.69 -13.90
C GLN A 136 -2.81 0.24 -14.00
N SER A 137 -2.84 1.34 -13.24
CA SER A 137 -3.95 2.30 -13.31
C SER A 137 -4.16 2.88 -14.71
N ALA A 138 -3.10 3.20 -15.46
CA ALA A 138 -3.20 3.69 -16.83
C ALA A 138 -3.85 2.65 -17.76
N MET A 139 -3.43 1.39 -17.62
CA MET A 139 -3.96 0.28 -18.40
C MET A 139 -5.42 -0.02 -18.08
N GLU A 140 -5.78 -0.13 -16.79
CA GLU A 140 -7.13 -0.50 -16.34
C GLU A 140 -8.15 0.65 -16.56
N SER A 141 -7.71 1.90 -16.46
CA SER A 141 -8.61 3.07 -16.60
C SER A 141 -8.63 3.67 -18.00
N SER A 142 -7.88 3.11 -18.95
CA SER A 142 -7.63 3.72 -20.26
C SER A 142 -7.14 5.17 -20.13
N TRP A 143 -6.08 5.40 -19.36
CA TRP A 143 -5.54 6.73 -19.07
C TRP A 143 -6.58 7.69 -18.46
N GLY A 144 -7.45 7.15 -17.60
CA GLY A 144 -8.46 7.91 -16.86
C GLY A 144 -9.73 8.27 -17.66
N THR A 145 -9.89 7.76 -18.89
CA THR A 145 -11.09 8.04 -19.71
C THR A 145 -12.18 6.98 -19.60
N SER A 146 -11.90 5.84 -18.96
CA SER A 146 -12.92 4.82 -18.69
C SER A 146 -14.07 5.39 -17.86
N ARG A 147 -15.31 4.99 -18.16
CA ARG A 147 -16.48 5.40 -17.35
C ARG A 147 -16.33 5.00 -15.88
N PHE A 148 -15.67 3.89 -15.60
CA PHE A 148 -15.43 3.42 -14.23
C PHE A 148 -14.54 4.38 -13.45
N ALA A 149 -13.52 4.94 -14.10
CA ALA A 149 -12.66 5.96 -13.51
C ALA A 149 -13.36 7.31 -13.38
N LEU A 150 -14.15 7.71 -14.38
CA LEU A 150 -14.86 8.99 -14.40
C LEU A 150 -16.00 9.05 -13.36
N GLU A 151 -16.86 8.03 -13.33
CA GLU A 151 -18.07 7.99 -12.51
C GLU A 151 -17.82 7.39 -11.13
N GLY A 152 -16.89 6.43 -11.02
CA GLY A 152 -16.71 5.61 -9.82
C GLY A 152 -15.33 5.68 -9.19
N ASN A 153 -14.39 6.50 -9.69
CA ASN A 153 -12.99 6.48 -9.24
C ASN A 153 -12.31 5.11 -9.37
N GLY A 154 -12.86 4.18 -10.17
CA GLY A 154 -12.32 2.84 -10.39
C GLY A 154 -11.13 2.86 -11.35
N PHE A 155 -9.96 3.25 -10.86
CA PHE A 155 -8.73 3.33 -11.67
C PHE A 155 -8.01 1.99 -11.88
N PHE A 156 -8.34 0.96 -11.08
CA PHE A 156 -7.58 -0.29 -11.01
C PHE A 156 -8.37 -1.54 -11.42
N GLY A 157 -9.60 -1.38 -11.92
CA GLY A 157 -10.42 -2.49 -12.37
C GLY A 157 -10.85 -3.46 -11.26
N GLN A 158 -10.84 -3.05 -9.99
CA GLN A 158 -11.19 -3.90 -8.86
C GLN A 158 -12.65 -4.34 -8.94
N TRP A 159 -12.86 -5.65 -8.87
CA TRP A 159 -14.20 -6.23 -8.85
C TRP A 159 -14.79 -6.22 -7.44
N CYS A 160 -16.10 -6.08 -7.39
CA CYS A 160 -16.87 -6.32 -6.19
C CYS A 160 -18.14 -7.13 -6.55
N PHE A 161 -18.57 -7.97 -5.61
CA PHE A 161 -19.54 -9.03 -5.88
C PHE A 161 -20.91 -8.80 -5.20
N THR A 162 -21.08 -7.64 -4.57
CA THR A 162 -22.36 -7.24 -3.95
C THR A 162 -23.10 -6.29 -4.88
N LYS A 163 -24.37 -6.53 -5.16
CA LYS A 163 -25.14 -5.62 -6.02
C LYS A 163 -25.13 -4.18 -5.49
N GLY A 164 -24.73 -3.23 -6.32
CA GLY A 164 -24.63 -1.81 -5.98
C GLY A 164 -23.35 -1.40 -5.26
N CYS A 165 -22.34 -2.26 -5.19
CA CYS A 165 -21.00 -1.90 -4.68
C CYS A 165 -20.20 -1.02 -5.65
N GLY A 166 -20.61 -1.00 -6.92
CA GLY A 166 -19.89 -0.31 -7.97
C GLY A 166 -20.75 -0.05 -9.20
N ILE A 167 -20.09 -0.07 -10.34
CA ILE A 167 -20.69 0.19 -11.64
C ILE A 167 -20.72 -1.13 -12.42
N PRO A 168 -21.91 -1.64 -12.79
CA PRO A 168 -22.03 -2.91 -13.50
C PRO A 168 -21.52 -2.76 -14.93
N PRO A 169 -20.82 -3.76 -15.52
CA PRO A 169 -20.44 -3.76 -16.93
C PRO A 169 -21.68 -3.67 -17.84
N HIS A 170 -21.52 -3.15 -19.06
CA HIS A 170 -22.64 -3.05 -20.00
C HIS A 170 -23.21 -4.41 -20.39
N ASN A 171 -22.35 -5.42 -20.49
CA ASN A 171 -22.73 -6.80 -20.72
C ASN A 171 -22.59 -7.54 -19.39
N LEU A 172 -23.71 -7.78 -18.72
CA LEU A 172 -23.74 -8.64 -17.55
C LEU A 172 -23.55 -10.08 -18.01
N ASP A 173 -22.51 -10.74 -17.50
CA ASP A 173 -22.41 -12.19 -17.57
C ASP A 173 -23.36 -12.78 -16.51
N PRO A 174 -24.45 -13.46 -16.90
CA PRO A 174 -25.38 -14.06 -15.96
C PRO A 174 -24.75 -15.21 -15.15
N GLU A 175 -23.63 -15.79 -15.58
CA GLU A 175 -22.91 -16.84 -14.87
C GLU A 175 -21.87 -16.28 -13.88
N HIS A 176 -21.34 -15.08 -14.13
CA HIS A 176 -20.28 -14.45 -13.31
C HIS A 176 -20.58 -12.98 -13.02
N TYR A 177 -21.57 -12.74 -12.16
CA TYR A 177 -21.92 -11.37 -11.75
C TYR A 177 -20.77 -10.70 -10.98
N HIS A 178 -20.31 -9.57 -11.50
CA HIS A 178 -19.39 -8.66 -10.84
C HIS A 178 -19.68 -7.22 -11.28
N GLU A 179 -19.39 -6.26 -10.40
CA GLU A 179 -19.34 -4.84 -10.71
C GLU A 179 -17.90 -4.34 -10.59
N VAL A 180 -17.56 -3.26 -11.29
CA VAL A 180 -16.30 -2.56 -11.02
C VAL A 180 -16.53 -1.63 -9.86
N GLN A 181 -15.80 -1.84 -8.77
CA GLN A 181 -15.98 -1.14 -7.50
C GLN A 181 -15.92 0.38 -7.69
N SER A 182 -16.85 1.07 -7.03
CA SER A 182 -16.85 2.52 -6.95
C SER A 182 -16.30 2.98 -5.61
N PHE A 183 -15.59 4.11 -5.61
CA PHE A 183 -14.93 4.64 -4.43
C PHE A 183 -15.36 6.09 -4.18
N PRO A 184 -15.50 6.51 -2.92
CA PRO A 184 -15.86 7.89 -2.59
C PRO A 184 -14.80 8.90 -3.01
N THR A 185 -13.52 8.50 -3.02
CA THR A 185 -12.40 9.35 -3.44
C THR A 185 -11.38 8.53 -4.24
N VAL A 186 -10.51 9.21 -5.01
CA VAL A 186 -9.39 8.54 -5.69
C VAL A 186 -8.40 7.95 -4.68
N TYR A 187 -8.18 8.62 -3.54
CA TYR A 187 -7.35 8.08 -2.48
C TYR A 187 -7.91 6.75 -1.94
N ALA A 188 -9.24 6.65 -1.76
CA ALA A 188 -9.87 5.40 -1.33
C ALA A 188 -9.70 4.27 -2.36
N ALA A 189 -9.73 4.59 -3.66
CA ALA A 189 -9.44 3.61 -4.71
C ALA A 189 -7.97 3.15 -4.68
N VAL A 190 -7.03 4.08 -4.50
CA VAL A 190 -5.60 3.76 -4.34
C VAL A 190 -5.41 2.88 -3.10
N LYS A 191 -5.96 3.28 -1.94
CA LYS A 191 -5.85 2.49 -0.71
C LYS A 191 -6.39 1.07 -0.90
N ALA A 192 -7.58 0.91 -1.48
CA ALA A 192 -8.16 -0.41 -1.73
C ALA A 192 -7.29 -1.27 -2.67
N TYR A 193 -6.65 -0.66 -3.68
CA TYR A 193 -5.68 -1.38 -4.52
C TYR A 193 -4.46 -1.83 -3.72
N PHE A 194 -3.90 -0.94 -2.89
CA PHE A 194 -2.76 -1.24 -2.02
C PHE A 194 -3.08 -2.36 -1.03
N ASP A 195 -4.23 -2.27 -0.34
CA ASP A 195 -4.73 -3.28 0.59
C ASP A 195 -4.79 -4.64 -0.13
N ASN A 196 -5.44 -4.71 -1.29
CA ASN A 196 -5.55 -5.95 -2.06
C ASN A 196 -4.18 -6.55 -2.43
N ILE A 197 -3.23 -5.76 -2.93
CA ILE A 197 -1.88 -6.26 -3.25
C ILE A 197 -1.13 -6.73 -2.00
N ASN A 198 -1.31 -6.03 -0.88
CA ASN A 198 -0.59 -6.29 0.36
C ASN A 198 -1.21 -7.41 1.23
N THR A 199 -2.45 -7.82 0.98
CA THR A 199 -3.14 -8.83 1.81
C THR A 199 -3.47 -10.10 1.04
N ASN A 200 -4.03 -9.99 -0.16
CA ASN A 200 -4.61 -11.12 -0.88
C ASN A 200 -3.54 -12.18 -1.25
N ASP A 201 -3.85 -13.46 -1.01
CA ASP A 201 -2.95 -14.60 -1.26
C ASP A 201 -2.54 -14.72 -2.74
N ALA A 202 -3.38 -14.23 -3.65
CA ALA A 202 -3.06 -14.15 -5.08
C ALA A 202 -1.75 -13.39 -5.38
N TYR A 203 -1.31 -12.52 -4.47
CA TYR A 203 -0.10 -11.68 -4.56
C TYR A 203 0.98 -12.07 -3.54
N ALA A 204 0.89 -13.25 -2.91
CA ALA A 204 1.91 -13.72 -1.97
C ALA A 204 3.32 -13.81 -2.60
N GLU A 205 3.41 -14.15 -3.89
CA GLU A 205 4.68 -14.16 -4.63
C GLU A 205 5.25 -12.75 -4.79
N LEU A 206 4.41 -11.74 -5.10
CA LEU A 206 4.82 -10.34 -5.16
C LEU A 206 5.43 -9.89 -3.83
N ARG A 207 4.76 -10.19 -2.71
CA ARG A 207 5.27 -9.87 -1.36
C ARG A 207 6.57 -10.60 -1.05
N THR A 208 6.73 -11.83 -1.54
CA THR A 208 7.95 -12.62 -1.38
C THR A 208 9.12 -12.05 -2.19
N ILE A 209 8.90 -11.65 -3.43
CA ILE A 209 9.90 -10.94 -4.25
C ILE A 209 10.34 -9.66 -3.53
N ARG A 210 9.37 -8.84 -3.08
CA ARG A 210 9.63 -7.59 -2.35
C ARG A 210 10.47 -7.82 -1.09
N ALA A 211 10.14 -8.83 -0.29
CA ALA A 211 10.89 -9.17 0.92
C ALA A 211 12.33 -9.63 0.63
N LYS A 212 12.54 -10.41 -0.45
CA LYS A 212 13.88 -10.83 -0.88
C LYS A 212 14.76 -9.65 -1.28
N LEU A 213 14.22 -8.70 -2.05
CA LEU A 213 14.94 -7.49 -2.44
C LEU A 213 15.40 -6.71 -1.20
N GLN A 214 14.51 -6.50 -0.23
CA GLN A 214 14.86 -5.81 1.01
C GLN A 214 15.93 -6.55 1.83
N ALA A 215 15.81 -7.87 1.99
CA ALA A 215 16.81 -8.66 2.71
C ALA A 215 18.20 -8.56 2.06
N ASN A 216 18.25 -8.38 0.74
CA ASN A 216 19.48 -8.17 -0.01
C ASN A 216 19.94 -6.72 -0.10
N HIS A 217 19.22 -5.77 0.53
CA HIS A 217 19.45 -4.32 0.40
C HIS A 217 19.36 -3.83 -1.06
N GLU A 218 18.54 -4.50 -1.87
CA GLU A 218 18.24 -4.13 -3.24
C GLU A 218 17.01 -3.22 -3.30
N LYS A 219 16.96 -2.38 -4.33
CA LYS A 219 15.83 -1.47 -4.55
C LYS A 219 14.57 -2.26 -4.89
N ILE A 220 13.45 -1.93 -4.27
CA ILE A 220 12.13 -2.46 -4.66
C ILE A 220 11.72 -1.77 -5.97
N THR A 221 11.76 -2.50 -7.09
CA THR A 221 11.48 -1.94 -8.42
C THR A 221 10.16 -2.43 -8.99
N ALA A 222 9.54 -1.61 -9.85
CA ALA A 222 8.33 -1.99 -10.56
C ALA A 222 8.55 -3.21 -11.46
N ASP A 223 9.72 -3.30 -12.09
CA ASP A 223 10.12 -4.44 -12.93
C ASP A 223 10.10 -5.75 -12.16
N ALA A 224 10.78 -5.80 -11.01
CA ALA A 224 10.82 -7.01 -10.18
C ALA A 224 9.44 -7.41 -9.66
N LEU A 225 8.65 -6.44 -9.17
CA LEU A 225 7.36 -6.72 -8.55
C LEU A 225 6.27 -7.08 -9.56
N ALA A 226 6.37 -6.61 -10.81
CA ALA A 226 5.43 -6.97 -11.88
C ALA A 226 5.38 -8.49 -12.11
N HIS A 227 6.49 -9.21 -11.88
CA HIS A 227 6.53 -10.67 -11.99
C HIS A 227 5.63 -11.40 -10.97
N GLY A 228 5.26 -10.73 -9.88
CA GLY A 228 4.32 -11.25 -8.88
C GLY A 228 2.84 -11.02 -9.21
N LEU A 229 2.51 -10.40 -10.35
CA LEU A 229 1.13 -10.06 -10.75
C LEU A 229 0.43 -11.14 -11.58
N LEU A 230 0.90 -12.39 -11.53
CA LEU A 230 0.37 -13.47 -12.37
C LEU A 230 -1.16 -13.63 -12.28
N ASN A 231 -1.72 -13.49 -11.07
CA ASN A 231 -3.15 -13.66 -10.81
C ASN A 231 -3.94 -12.35 -10.87
N TYR A 232 -3.31 -11.22 -11.24
CA TYR A 232 -4.01 -9.93 -11.34
C TYR A 232 -5.02 -9.92 -12.51
N SER A 233 -4.70 -10.63 -13.59
CA SER A 233 -5.51 -10.66 -14.81
C SER A 233 -5.62 -12.08 -15.35
N GLN A 234 -6.76 -12.38 -15.99
CA GLN A 234 -7.03 -13.68 -16.63
C GLN A 234 -6.02 -14.05 -17.73
N ILE A 235 -5.36 -13.06 -18.34
CA ILE A 235 -4.34 -13.28 -19.37
C ILE A 235 -2.93 -13.54 -18.78
N GLY A 236 -2.80 -13.55 -17.45
CA GLY A 236 -1.61 -14.01 -16.73
C GLY A 236 -0.31 -13.32 -17.17
N HIS A 237 0.67 -14.10 -17.63
CA HIS A 237 1.97 -13.57 -18.05
C HIS A 237 1.89 -12.50 -19.15
N GLN A 238 0.89 -12.54 -20.03
CA GLN A 238 0.71 -11.51 -21.05
C GLN A 238 0.42 -10.15 -20.42
N TYR A 239 -0.31 -10.12 -19.30
CA TYR A 239 -0.57 -8.91 -18.53
C TYR A 239 0.74 -8.32 -17.99
N ILE A 240 1.59 -9.15 -17.41
CA ILE A 240 2.90 -8.75 -16.88
C ILE A 240 3.74 -8.06 -17.97
N GLN A 241 3.78 -8.64 -19.19
CA GLN A 241 4.49 -8.04 -20.31
C GLN A 241 3.92 -6.68 -20.73
N GLN A 242 2.59 -6.53 -20.72
CA GLN A 242 1.95 -5.25 -21.03
C GLN A 242 2.27 -4.17 -19.99
N VAL A 243 2.29 -4.52 -18.70
CA VAL A 243 2.69 -3.61 -17.62
C VAL A 243 4.14 -3.17 -17.79
N LEU A 244 5.07 -4.11 -18.00
CA LEU A 244 6.49 -3.81 -18.18
C LEU A 244 6.73 -2.93 -19.42
N GLU A 245 6.08 -3.23 -20.53
CA GLU A 245 6.20 -2.42 -21.76
C GLU A 245 5.60 -1.02 -21.58
N LEU A 246 4.49 -0.88 -20.84
CA LEU A 246 3.91 0.42 -20.51
C LEU A 246 4.89 1.23 -19.66
N ILE A 247 5.51 0.64 -18.63
CA ILE A 247 6.54 1.32 -17.81
C ILE A 247 7.68 1.79 -18.70
N LYS A 248 8.26 0.89 -19.50
CA LYS A 248 9.41 1.16 -20.37
C LYS A 248 9.14 2.28 -21.38
N THR A 249 8.00 2.23 -22.08
CA THR A 249 7.67 3.19 -23.14
C THR A 249 7.22 4.56 -22.62
N ASN A 250 6.88 4.66 -21.34
CA ASN A 250 6.37 5.88 -20.72
C ASN A 250 7.27 6.45 -19.62
N GLN A 251 8.49 5.92 -19.45
CA GLN A 251 9.44 6.33 -18.41
C GLN A 251 9.66 7.84 -18.35
N GLN A 252 9.72 8.52 -19.50
CA GLN A 252 9.90 9.99 -19.58
C GLN A 252 8.74 10.82 -19.01
N PHE A 253 7.57 10.21 -18.78
CA PHE A 253 6.38 10.88 -18.23
C PHE A 253 6.10 10.47 -16.78
N MET A 254 6.72 9.38 -16.32
CA MET A 254 6.52 8.88 -14.96
C MET A 254 7.40 9.66 -13.98
N PRO A 255 6.98 9.80 -12.71
CA PRO A 255 7.86 10.32 -11.67
C PRO A 255 9.12 9.46 -11.56
N GLU A 256 10.24 10.09 -11.21
CA GLU A 256 11.44 9.35 -10.83
C GLU A 256 11.13 8.45 -9.63
N THR A 257 11.81 7.31 -9.51
CA THR A 257 11.57 6.40 -8.38
C THR A 257 12.08 7.02 -7.08
N THR A 258 11.19 7.69 -6.36
CA THR A 258 11.38 8.17 -4.99
C THR A 258 11.12 7.04 -4.00
N THR A 259 12.14 6.20 -3.79
CA THR A 259 12.44 5.41 -2.58
C THR A 259 13.69 4.61 -2.86
#